data_AF-A0A5J4U9W1-F1
#
_entry.id   AF-A0A5J4U9W1-F1
#
_cell.length_a   1.000
_cell.length_b   1.000
_cell.length_c   1.000
_cell.angle_alpha   90.00
_cell.angle_beta   90.00
_cell.angle_gamma   90.00
#
_symmetry.space_group_name_H-M   'P 1'
#
loop_
_entity.id
_entity.type
_entity.pdbx_description
1 polymer ?
#
loop_
_entity_poly.entity_id
_entity_poly.type
_entity_poly.pdbx_seq_one_letter_code
_entity_poly.pdbx_strand_id
1 'polypeptide(L)'
;MRIDLWRDWRQQILIIEDTSFTSCCYIENDGGRIYVILNKTFRFETKGTVTFTGCRTTKDTLEVVGGHVYALYIYLADESSINFIIGEDTSFTTNEADICGEDIFIYIRNMNILNIRTHILFDITTFTNTDNAMFGTGYKLIDKLRIIPLTDYNLLERYIYYSNDTMYVSSRKWGGVDTEEFGDVNSTCNSFEHAVLKQTTPDRTPTNLQSGQQIVYTYIS
;
A
#
# COMPACT_ATOMS: atom_id res chain seq x y z
N MET A 1 -17.71 13.16 3.56
CA MET A 1 -17.00 14.09 4.47
C MET A 1 -15.56 14.17 4.00
N ARG A 2 -15.14 15.34 3.50
CA ARG A 2 -13.75 15.57 3.12
C ARG A 2 -12.99 16.09 4.34
N ILE A 3 -11.91 15.43 4.72
CA ILE A 3 -11.10 15.82 5.87
C ILE A 3 -9.71 16.20 5.39
N ASP A 4 -9.54 17.51 5.19
CA ASP A 4 -8.29 18.09 4.72
C ASP A 4 -7.38 18.41 5.92
N LEU A 5 -6.41 17.52 6.19
CA LEU A 5 -5.40 17.70 7.24
C LEU A 5 -4.15 18.44 6.69
N TRP A 6 -4.20 19.77 6.60
CA TRP A 6 -3.16 20.55 5.90
C TRP A 6 -2.50 21.70 6.67
N ARG A 7 -2.84 21.93 7.94
CA ARG A 7 -2.33 23.10 8.67
C ARG A 7 -1.95 22.79 10.11
N ASP A 8 -0.64 22.72 10.38
CA ASP A 8 0.13 23.33 11.49
C ASP A 8 1.35 22.44 11.83
N TRP A 9 2.43 23.01 12.38
CA TRP A 9 3.70 22.32 12.69
C TRP A 9 3.64 21.41 13.93
N ARG A 10 2.43 21.09 14.42
CA ARG A 10 2.21 20.14 15.50
C ARG A 10 1.67 18.85 14.91
N GLN A 11 2.14 17.73 15.45
CA GLN A 11 1.65 16.39 15.11
C GLN A 11 0.13 16.37 15.29
N GLN A 12 -0.61 16.35 14.19
CA GLN A 12 -2.07 16.33 14.17
C GLN A 12 -2.53 14.90 13.93
N ILE A 13 -3.39 14.44 14.84
CA ILE A 13 -3.92 13.09 14.86
C ILE A 13 -5.43 13.23 14.66
N LEU A 14 -5.96 12.52 13.66
CA LEU A 14 -7.38 12.36 13.45
C LEU A 14 -7.75 10.93 13.84
N ILE A 15 -8.63 10.79 14.82
CA ILE A 15 -9.17 9.50 15.25
C ILE A 15 -10.68 9.53 14.98
N ILE A 16 -11.17 8.52 14.27
CA ILE A 16 -12.59 8.24 14.16
C ILE A 16 -12.88 7.09 15.11
N GLU A 17 -13.64 7.38 16.17
CA GLU A 17 -13.93 6.42 17.23
C GLU A 17 -15.44 6.16 17.31
N ASP A 18 -15.83 4.88 17.43
CA ASP A 18 -17.21 4.42 17.67
C ASP A 18 -18.27 5.12 16.79
N THR A 19 -18.03 5.13 15.47
CA THR A 19 -18.84 5.91 14.52
C THR A 19 -19.42 5.04 13.42
N SER A 20 -20.72 5.24 13.11
CA SER A 20 -21.40 4.58 12.01
C SER A 20 -21.71 5.53 10.86
N PHE A 21 -21.36 5.13 9.65
CA PHE A 21 -21.62 5.83 8.41
C PHE A 21 -22.60 5.01 7.56
N THR A 22 -23.89 5.38 7.55
CA THR A 22 -24.97 4.69 6.81
C THR A 22 -25.47 5.47 5.58
N SER A 23 -25.63 4.85 4.42
CA SER A 23 -26.27 5.44 3.22
C SER A 23 -25.72 6.79 2.71
N CYS A 24 -24.39 7.00 2.69
CA CYS A 24 -23.87 8.20 2.01
C CYS A 24 -23.83 7.98 0.51
N CYS A 25 -24.06 9.08 -0.19
CA CYS A 25 -23.78 9.23 -1.59
C CYS A 25 -22.71 10.31 -1.79
N TYR A 26 -21.81 10.09 -2.73
CA TYR A 26 -20.88 11.11 -3.24
C TYR A 26 -20.97 11.13 -4.77
N ILE A 27 -20.81 12.31 -5.39
CA ILE A 27 -21.18 12.52 -6.81
C ILE A 27 -20.05 13.23 -7.60
N GLU A 28 -18.98 13.71 -6.95
CA GLU A 28 -17.95 14.53 -7.62
C GLU A 28 -16.59 13.80 -7.73
N ASN A 29 -16.18 13.42 -8.95
CA ASN A 29 -14.83 12.91 -9.28
C ASN A 29 -14.40 11.64 -8.52
N ASP A 30 -13.10 11.30 -8.58
CA ASP A 30 -12.50 10.24 -7.76
C ASP A 30 -12.46 10.67 -6.28
N GLY A 31 -12.91 9.80 -5.38
CA GLY A 31 -13.01 10.21 -3.97
C GLY A 31 -13.39 9.09 -3.02
N GLY A 32 -13.83 9.47 -1.83
CA GLY A 32 -14.41 8.51 -0.91
C GLY A 32 -15.29 9.17 0.13
N ARG A 33 -16.14 8.36 0.78
CA ARG A 33 -17.08 8.84 1.81
C ARG A 33 -16.31 9.55 2.92
N ILE A 34 -15.15 9.02 3.28
CA ILE A 34 -14.10 9.76 3.98
C ILE A 34 -12.93 9.91 3.04
N TYR A 35 -12.52 11.16 2.82
CA TYR A 35 -11.34 11.51 2.06
C TYR A 35 -10.30 12.06 3.01
N VAL A 36 -9.22 11.31 3.23
CA VAL A 36 -8.13 11.66 4.13
C VAL A 36 -6.92 12.05 3.29
N ILE A 37 -6.36 13.23 3.56
CA ILE A 37 -5.03 13.58 3.07
C ILE A 37 -4.03 13.51 4.22
N LEU A 38 -3.04 12.64 4.11
CA LEU A 38 -1.92 12.56 5.04
C LEU A 38 -0.70 13.20 4.40
N ASN A 39 -0.34 14.36 4.93
CA ASN A 39 0.89 15.06 4.62
C ASN A 39 1.83 15.01 5.83
N LYS A 40 3.16 15.05 5.64
CA LYS A 40 4.15 15.09 6.73
C LYS A 40 3.90 14.02 7.80
N THR A 41 3.78 14.42 9.07
CA THR A 41 3.70 13.54 10.25
C THR A 41 2.27 13.29 10.75
N PHE A 42 1.26 13.68 9.96
CA PHE A 42 -0.13 13.53 10.34
C PHE A 42 -0.51 12.06 10.50
N ARG A 43 -1.32 11.78 11.53
CA ARG A 43 -1.82 10.44 11.82
C ARG A 43 -3.31 10.35 11.56
N PHE A 44 -3.74 9.26 10.94
CA PHE A 44 -5.15 8.89 10.84
C PHE A 44 -5.40 7.52 11.47
N GLU A 45 -6.47 7.37 12.22
CA GLU A 45 -6.81 6.11 12.87
C GLU A 45 -8.32 5.90 12.97
N THR A 46 -8.77 4.67 12.75
CA THR A 46 -10.09 4.22 13.21
C THR A 46 -9.92 3.39 14.50
N LYS A 47 -10.76 3.67 15.50
CA LYS A 47 -10.69 3.04 16.82
C LYS A 47 -12.08 2.63 17.29
N GLY A 48 -12.19 1.50 17.99
CA GLY A 48 -13.49 0.96 18.36
C GLY A 48 -14.34 0.65 17.13
N THR A 49 -15.66 0.61 17.31
CA THR A 49 -16.57 0.13 16.26
C THR A 49 -16.80 1.20 15.19
N VAL A 50 -16.17 1.05 14.03
CA VAL A 50 -16.35 1.97 12.89
C VAL A 50 -16.97 1.23 11.71
N THR A 51 -18.19 1.58 11.34
CA THR A 51 -18.95 0.84 10.31
C THR A 51 -19.25 1.72 9.11
N PHE A 52 -19.00 1.23 7.91
CA PHE A 52 -19.38 1.84 6.64
C PHE A 52 -20.43 0.97 5.96
N THR A 53 -21.69 1.42 5.96
CA THR A 53 -22.82 0.63 5.45
C THR A 53 -23.58 1.36 4.35
N GLY A 54 -23.84 0.67 3.24
CA GLY A 54 -24.65 1.22 2.15
C GLY A 54 -24.04 2.47 1.54
N CYS A 55 -22.71 2.61 1.58
CA CYS A 55 -22.03 3.73 0.94
C CYS A 55 -22.10 3.53 -0.57
N ARG A 56 -22.61 4.50 -1.31
CA ARG A 56 -22.61 4.45 -2.76
C ARG A 56 -21.85 5.63 -3.32
N THR A 57 -21.15 5.41 -4.41
CA THR A 57 -20.72 6.54 -5.24
C THR A 57 -21.08 6.33 -6.69
N THR A 58 -21.52 7.42 -7.29
CA THR A 58 -21.84 7.49 -8.71
C THR A 58 -20.85 8.39 -9.43
N LYS A 59 -20.40 7.97 -10.61
CA LYS A 59 -19.62 8.80 -11.55
C LYS A 59 -20.44 10.04 -11.94
N ASP A 60 -19.79 11.20 -11.99
CA ASP A 60 -20.41 12.38 -12.60
C ASP A 60 -20.63 12.12 -14.08
N THR A 61 -21.90 12.20 -14.51
CA THR A 61 -22.32 12.07 -15.91
C THR A 61 -21.66 13.07 -16.86
N LEU A 62 -21.08 14.16 -16.35
CA LEU A 62 -20.44 15.22 -17.13
C LEU A 62 -18.92 15.05 -17.29
N GLU A 63 -18.26 14.21 -16.48
CA GLU A 63 -16.81 13.97 -16.59
C GLU A 63 -16.51 12.65 -17.31
N VAL A 64 -15.63 12.71 -18.32
CA VAL A 64 -15.19 11.53 -19.11
C VAL A 64 -14.26 10.64 -18.28
N VAL A 65 -13.53 11.23 -17.33
CA VAL A 65 -12.58 10.58 -16.41
C VAL A 65 -13.09 10.78 -14.99
N GLY A 66 -13.32 9.69 -14.27
CA GLY A 66 -13.92 9.70 -12.94
C GLY A 66 -14.77 8.44 -12.72
N GLY A 67 -14.81 7.96 -11.48
CA GLY A 67 -15.62 6.80 -11.06
C GLY A 67 -14.88 5.80 -10.16
N HIS A 68 -13.65 6.10 -9.76
CA HIS A 68 -12.93 5.39 -8.71
C HIS A 68 -13.34 5.94 -7.35
N VAL A 69 -14.21 5.22 -6.63
CA VAL A 69 -14.77 5.79 -5.40
C VAL A 69 -15.08 4.76 -4.34
N TYR A 70 -14.59 5.06 -3.14
CA TYR A 70 -14.37 4.11 -2.06
C TYR A 70 -15.08 4.58 -0.79
N ALA A 71 -15.44 3.69 0.12
CA ALA A 71 -15.90 4.13 1.45
C ALA A 71 -14.81 4.97 2.17
N LEU A 72 -13.54 4.62 1.98
CA LEU A 72 -12.38 5.32 2.52
C LEU A 72 -11.34 5.57 1.42
N TYR A 73 -11.02 6.84 1.18
CA TYR A 73 -9.93 7.26 0.30
C TYR A 73 -8.80 7.86 1.12
N ILE A 74 -7.60 7.30 1.02
CA ILE A 74 -6.40 7.79 1.72
C ILE A 74 -5.38 8.29 0.69
N TYR A 75 -5.18 9.60 0.66
CA TYR A 75 -4.08 10.24 -0.07
C TYR A 75 -2.83 10.38 0.80
N LEU A 76 -1.77 9.69 0.43
CA LEU A 76 -0.45 9.78 1.06
C LEU A 76 0.44 10.71 0.22
N ALA A 77 0.58 11.96 0.66
CA ALA A 77 1.39 12.96 -0.02
C ALA A 77 2.88 12.59 -0.04
N ASP A 78 3.67 13.24 -0.90
CA ASP A 78 5.10 12.91 -1.12
C ASP A 78 5.94 12.90 0.17
N GLU A 79 5.65 13.82 1.08
CA GLU A 79 6.33 14.00 2.37
C GLU A 79 5.67 13.22 3.52
N SER A 80 4.64 12.41 3.24
CA SER A 80 3.92 11.64 4.26
C SER A 80 4.83 10.61 4.92
N SER A 81 4.72 10.50 6.25
CA SER A 81 5.32 9.43 7.04
C SER A 81 4.51 8.14 7.00
N ILE A 82 3.43 8.07 6.20
CA ILE A 82 2.55 6.89 6.05
C ILE A 82 2.02 6.45 7.42
N ASN A 83 1.45 7.38 8.17
CA ASN A 83 1.02 7.11 9.54
C ASN A 83 -0.50 6.95 9.60
N PHE A 84 -1.00 5.78 9.18
CA PHE A 84 -2.41 5.46 9.32
C PHE A 84 -2.66 4.07 9.89
N ILE A 85 -3.77 3.89 10.59
CA ILE A 85 -4.24 2.60 11.09
C ILE A 85 -5.74 2.48 10.82
N ILE A 86 -6.15 1.41 10.17
CA ILE A 86 -7.55 0.98 10.11
C ILE A 86 -7.70 -0.16 11.12
N GLY A 87 -8.37 0.15 12.23
CA GLY A 87 -8.53 -0.75 13.38
C GLY A 87 -9.36 -1.99 13.07
N GLU A 88 -9.18 -3.02 13.88
CA GLU A 88 -9.78 -4.35 13.75
C GLU A 88 -11.32 -4.36 13.71
N ASP A 89 -11.95 -3.45 14.45
CA ASP A 89 -13.40 -3.30 14.53
C ASP A 89 -13.98 -2.39 13.42
N THR A 90 -13.18 -2.09 12.40
CA THR A 90 -13.66 -1.38 11.21
C THR A 90 -14.30 -2.35 10.24
N SER A 91 -15.52 -2.07 9.81
CA SER A 91 -16.25 -2.95 8.88
C SER A 91 -16.88 -2.17 7.73
N PHE A 92 -16.98 -2.86 6.60
CA PHE A 92 -17.53 -2.36 5.35
C PHE A 92 -18.63 -3.31 4.90
N THR A 93 -19.81 -2.79 4.58
CA THR A 93 -20.98 -3.63 4.31
C THR A 93 -21.85 -3.00 3.24
N THR A 94 -22.17 -3.77 2.19
CA THR A 94 -23.06 -3.36 1.08
C THR A 94 -22.65 -2.01 0.48
N ASN A 95 -21.36 -1.76 0.32
CA ASN A 95 -20.85 -0.57 -0.35
C ASN A 95 -20.83 -0.80 -1.87
N GLU A 96 -21.00 0.27 -2.64
CA GLU A 96 -21.11 0.21 -4.09
C GLU A 96 -20.25 1.31 -4.74
N ALA A 97 -19.46 0.91 -5.74
CA ALA A 97 -18.66 1.79 -6.60
C ALA A 97 -18.97 1.51 -8.07
N ASP A 98 -19.03 2.55 -8.90
CA ASP A 98 -19.34 2.41 -10.33
C ASP A 98 -18.20 1.77 -11.15
N ILE A 99 -16.92 1.90 -10.73
CA ILE A 99 -15.76 1.32 -11.43
C ILE A 99 -15.06 0.25 -10.58
N CYS A 100 -14.30 0.67 -9.56
CA CYS A 100 -13.53 -0.25 -8.71
C CYS A 100 -13.19 0.32 -7.33
N GLY A 101 -12.90 -0.58 -6.38
CA GLY A 101 -12.71 -0.39 -4.95
C GLY A 101 -13.95 0.16 -4.24
N GLU A 102 -14.73 -0.73 -3.64
CA GLU A 102 -15.93 -0.38 -2.89
C GLU A 102 -15.59 0.17 -1.50
N ASP A 103 -14.48 -0.30 -0.90
CA ASP A 103 -14.23 -0.10 0.52
C ASP A 103 -13.05 0.83 0.79
N ILE A 104 -11.83 0.48 0.34
CA ILE A 104 -10.63 1.27 0.65
C ILE A 104 -9.77 1.51 -0.59
N PHE A 105 -9.34 2.77 -0.74
CA PHE A 105 -8.29 3.14 -1.69
C PHE A 105 -7.14 3.88 -1.07
N ILE A 106 -5.94 3.58 -1.57
CA ILE A 106 -4.72 4.24 -1.16
C ILE A 106 -4.02 4.82 -2.38
N TYR A 107 -3.86 6.14 -2.37
CA TYR A 107 -3.10 6.88 -3.39
C TYR A 107 -1.77 7.34 -2.80
N ILE A 108 -0.66 6.80 -3.28
CA ILE A 108 0.67 6.98 -2.67
C ILE A 108 1.74 7.24 -3.71
N ARG A 109 2.84 7.90 -3.31
CA ARG A 109 3.98 8.12 -4.20
C ARG A 109 4.53 6.84 -4.83
N ASN A 110 4.63 5.76 -4.05
CA ASN A 110 5.19 4.49 -4.48
C ASN A 110 4.47 3.38 -3.71
N MET A 111 3.79 2.46 -4.41
CA MET A 111 3.09 1.37 -3.75
C MET A 111 4.05 0.41 -3.03
N ASN A 112 5.31 0.30 -3.46
CA ASN A 112 6.27 -0.65 -2.88
C ASN A 112 6.81 -0.24 -1.50
N ILE A 113 6.55 0.98 -1.04
CA ILE A 113 6.91 1.39 0.34
C ILE A 113 5.75 1.21 1.33
N LEU A 114 4.57 0.82 0.84
CA LEU A 114 3.38 0.63 1.65
C LEU A 114 3.35 -0.82 2.18
N ASN A 115 3.65 -1.00 3.47
CA ASN A 115 3.40 -2.26 4.15
C ASN A 115 1.95 -2.30 4.63
N ILE A 116 1.05 -2.82 3.81
CA ILE A 116 -0.38 -2.70 4.12
C ILE A 116 -0.79 -3.48 5.37
N ARG A 117 -0.10 -4.58 5.67
CA ARG A 117 -0.39 -5.45 6.83
C ARG A 117 -0.18 -4.75 8.18
N THR A 118 0.67 -3.72 8.23
CA THR A 118 0.89 -2.94 9.45
C THR A 118 -0.10 -1.78 9.63
N HIS A 119 -0.87 -1.46 8.58
CA HIS A 119 -1.78 -0.32 8.57
C HIS A 119 -3.25 -0.73 8.56
N ILE A 120 -3.56 -1.98 8.22
CA ILE A 120 -4.93 -2.49 8.18
C ILE A 120 -4.98 -3.76 9.02
N LEU A 121 -5.70 -3.67 10.13
CA LEU A 121 -5.63 -4.62 11.23
C LEU A 121 -6.90 -5.46 11.39
N PHE A 122 -7.84 -5.38 10.45
CA PHE A 122 -9.04 -6.20 10.46
C PHE A 122 -8.90 -7.43 9.55
N ASP A 123 -9.77 -8.42 9.78
CA ASP A 123 -9.79 -9.66 9.02
C ASP A 123 -10.25 -9.39 7.57
N ILE A 124 -9.35 -9.59 6.60
CA ILE A 124 -9.64 -9.38 5.18
C ILE A 124 -10.71 -10.33 4.62
N THR A 125 -11.05 -11.41 5.33
CA THR A 125 -12.13 -12.32 4.90
C THR A 125 -13.52 -11.72 5.14
N THR A 126 -13.64 -10.61 5.86
CA THR A 126 -14.92 -9.94 6.09
C THR A 126 -15.44 -9.19 4.86
N PHE A 127 -14.63 -9.03 3.81
CA PHE A 127 -15.08 -8.41 2.57
C PHE A 127 -16.09 -9.29 1.85
N THR A 128 -17.30 -8.75 1.62
CA THR A 128 -18.34 -9.46 0.88
C THR A 128 -18.04 -9.56 -0.61
N ASN A 129 -17.23 -8.63 -1.14
CA ASN A 129 -16.79 -8.59 -2.54
C ASN A 129 -15.27 -8.44 -2.60
N THR A 130 -14.55 -9.55 -2.49
CA THR A 130 -13.08 -9.56 -2.48
C THR A 130 -12.47 -9.05 -3.79
N ASP A 131 -13.17 -9.20 -4.91
CA ASP A 131 -12.64 -8.82 -6.23
C ASP A 131 -12.48 -7.30 -6.36
N ASN A 132 -13.23 -6.55 -5.56
CA ASN A 132 -13.32 -5.11 -5.68
C ASN A 132 -13.24 -4.36 -4.34
N ALA A 133 -12.72 -4.96 -3.27
CA ALA A 133 -12.77 -4.34 -1.95
C ALA A 133 -11.68 -3.27 -1.75
N MET A 134 -10.43 -3.58 -2.13
CA MET A 134 -9.28 -2.81 -1.69
C MET A 134 -8.22 -2.60 -2.78
N PHE A 135 -7.97 -1.33 -3.11
CA PHE A 135 -7.10 -0.97 -4.23
C PHE A 135 -6.11 0.14 -3.87
N GLY A 136 -5.03 0.25 -4.64
CA GLY A 136 -4.16 1.41 -4.53
C GLY A 136 -3.36 1.72 -5.78
N THR A 137 -3.02 3.00 -5.92
CA THR A 137 -2.29 3.52 -7.08
C THR A 137 -1.06 4.31 -6.64
N GLY A 138 0.06 3.98 -7.28
CA GLY A 138 1.34 4.67 -7.20
C GLY A 138 1.39 5.83 -8.20
N TYR A 139 1.54 7.07 -7.74
CA TYR A 139 1.46 8.23 -8.65
C TYR A 139 2.80 8.77 -9.15
N LYS A 140 3.94 8.34 -8.59
CA LYS A 140 5.24 8.78 -9.14
C LYS A 140 5.59 8.04 -10.42
N LEU A 141 6.02 8.83 -11.39
CA LEU A 141 6.46 8.35 -12.70
C LEU A 141 7.75 7.53 -12.62
N ILE A 142 7.93 6.69 -13.63
CA ILE A 142 9.08 5.79 -13.79
C ILE A 142 10.43 6.52 -13.75
N ASP A 143 10.51 7.74 -14.28
CA ASP A 143 11.75 8.53 -14.27
C ASP A 143 12.24 8.88 -12.86
N LYS A 144 11.33 8.90 -11.89
CA LYS A 144 11.65 9.17 -10.47
C LYS A 144 11.88 7.90 -9.68
N LEU A 145 11.10 6.85 -9.91
CA LEU A 145 11.16 5.62 -9.11
C LEU A 145 12.05 4.53 -9.72
N ARG A 146 12.39 4.63 -11.01
CA ARG A 146 13.05 3.58 -11.82
C ARG A 146 12.30 2.24 -11.82
N ILE A 147 11.01 2.28 -11.52
CA ILE A 147 10.07 1.14 -11.55
C ILE A 147 8.76 1.60 -12.17
N ILE A 148 8.04 0.68 -12.82
CA ILE A 148 6.70 0.94 -13.34
C ILE A 148 5.76 1.14 -12.13
N PRO A 149 5.05 2.27 -12.02
CA PRO A 149 4.09 2.46 -10.95
C PRO A 149 2.95 1.45 -11.06
N LEU A 150 2.52 0.93 -9.91
CA LEU A 150 1.35 0.06 -9.82
C LEU A 150 0.09 0.94 -9.85
N THR A 151 -0.82 0.68 -10.78
CA THR A 151 -2.09 1.41 -10.93
C THR A 151 -3.24 0.44 -10.69
N ASP A 152 -4.22 0.88 -9.89
CA ASP A 152 -5.39 0.10 -9.47
C ASP A 152 -5.00 -1.32 -9.07
N TYR A 153 -3.97 -1.40 -8.23
CA TYR A 153 -3.42 -2.65 -7.76
C TYR A 153 -4.27 -3.20 -6.63
N ASN A 154 -4.70 -4.45 -6.76
CA ASN A 154 -5.46 -5.15 -5.72
C ASN A 154 -4.58 -5.34 -4.49
N LEU A 155 -4.88 -4.61 -3.43
CA LEU A 155 -4.08 -4.64 -2.20
C LEU A 155 -4.27 -5.92 -1.40
N LEU A 156 -5.35 -6.68 -1.64
CA LEU A 156 -5.54 -8.00 -1.03
C LEU A 156 -4.49 -9.00 -1.49
N GLU A 157 -3.93 -8.84 -2.69
CA GLU A 157 -2.84 -9.70 -3.17
C GLU A 157 -1.60 -9.63 -2.26
N ARG A 158 -1.41 -8.53 -1.50
CA ARG A 158 -0.30 -8.41 -0.53
C ARG A 158 -0.52 -9.22 0.74
N TYR A 159 -1.72 -9.72 0.96
CA TYR A 159 -2.02 -10.66 2.05
C TYR A 159 -1.84 -12.11 1.62
N ILE A 160 -1.83 -12.38 0.31
CA ILE A 160 -1.58 -13.72 -0.22
C ILE A 160 -0.09 -14.03 -0.03
N TYR A 161 0.18 -15.14 0.66
CA TYR A 161 1.54 -15.64 0.83
C TYR A 161 1.92 -16.52 -0.36
N TYR A 162 2.83 -16.04 -1.20
CA TYR A 162 3.46 -16.85 -2.24
C TYR A 162 4.79 -17.36 -1.70
N SER A 163 4.87 -18.64 -1.39
CA SER A 163 6.09 -19.22 -0.83
C SER A 163 7.25 -19.31 -1.84
N ASN A 164 7.00 -19.17 -3.16
CA ASN A 164 7.93 -19.73 -4.16
C ASN A 164 8.27 -18.91 -5.42
N ASP A 165 7.54 -17.85 -5.80
CA ASP A 165 7.65 -17.32 -7.18
C ASP A 165 8.36 -15.96 -7.33
N THR A 166 8.71 -15.28 -6.24
CA THR A 166 9.42 -14.00 -6.31
C THR A 166 10.41 -13.87 -5.15
N MET A 167 11.66 -13.51 -5.45
CA MET A 167 12.70 -13.32 -4.45
C MET A 167 13.07 -11.83 -4.37
N TYR A 168 12.73 -11.17 -3.27
CA TYR A 168 13.16 -9.80 -3.00
C TYR A 168 14.48 -9.79 -2.24
N VAL A 169 15.52 -9.24 -2.87
CA VAL A 169 16.89 -9.18 -2.34
C VAL A 169 17.26 -7.74 -2.02
N SER A 170 17.72 -7.48 -0.79
CA SER A 170 18.17 -6.15 -0.35
C SER A 170 19.63 -6.18 0.08
N SER A 171 20.37 -5.12 -0.24
CA SER A 171 21.74 -4.89 0.25
C SER A 171 21.79 -4.08 1.55
N ARG A 172 20.64 -3.68 2.08
CA ARG A 172 20.57 -2.92 3.34
C ARG A 172 20.37 -3.89 4.50
N LYS A 173 21.24 -3.78 5.50
CA LYS A 173 21.32 -4.52 6.79
C LYS A 173 20.03 -4.59 7.65
N TRP A 174 18.91 -4.10 7.14
CA TRP A 174 17.64 -3.93 7.84
C TRP A 174 16.48 -4.69 7.17
N GLY A 175 16.77 -5.68 6.32
CA GLY A 175 15.77 -6.53 5.68
C GLY A 175 15.68 -7.90 6.34
N GLY A 176 14.83 -8.05 7.36
CA GLY A 176 14.39 -9.35 7.87
C GLY A 176 15.42 -10.22 8.59
N VAL A 177 15.01 -10.85 9.68
CA VAL A 177 15.68 -12.05 10.20
C VAL A 177 15.26 -13.21 9.29
N ASP A 178 16.18 -14.13 8.96
CA ASP A 178 15.83 -15.38 8.25
C ASP A 178 14.70 -16.09 9.02
N THR A 179 13.49 -16.03 8.47
CA THR A 179 12.25 -16.59 9.02
C THR A 179 11.49 -17.24 7.86
N GLU A 180 10.52 -18.12 8.13
CA GLU A 180 9.69 -18.71 7.06
C GLU A 180 8.93 -17.65 6.23
N GLU A 181 8.82 -16.41 6.71
CA GLU A 181 8.14 -15.29 6.04
C GLU A 181 9.06 -14.47 5.12
N PHE A 182 10.22 -15.02 4.77
CA PHE A 182 11.21 -14.37 3.95
C PHE A 182 10.83 -14.47 2.46
N GLY A 183 10.71 -13.33 1.74
CA GLY A 183 10.53 -13.35 0.28
C GLY A 183 9.53 -12.35 -0.30
N ASP A 184 9.15 -11.30 0.43
CA ASP A 184 8.24 -10.23 -0.04
C ASP A 184 8.94 -8.85 -0.02
N VAL A 185 8.38 -7.85 -0.70
CA VAL A 185 8.80 -6.43 -0.67
C VAL A 185 8.90 -5.92 0.77
N ASN A 186 8.01 -6.36 1.66
CA ASN A 186 7.98 -5.92 3.06
C ASN A 186 8.84 -6.78 4.00
N SER A 187 9.33 -7.91 3.53
CA SER A 187 10.18 -8.87 4.25
C SER A 187 11.24 -9.38 3.27
N THR A 188 12.19 -8.49 2.92
CA THR A 188 13.25 -8.72 1.91
C THR A 188 14.51 -9.34 2.48
N CYS A 189 15.27 -10.08 1.69
CA CYS A 189 16.25 -11.03 2.22
C CYS A 189 17.52 -10.30 2.50
N ASN A 190 18.12 -10.59 3.64
CA ASN A 190 19.52 -10.29 3.89
C ASN A 190 20.45 -11.25 3.13
N SER A 191 20.05 -11.73 1.94
CA SER A 191 20.83 -12.69 1.17
C SER A 191 22.01 -12.07 0.43
N PHE A 192 22.02 -10.76 0.18
CA PHE A 192 23.09 -10.13 -0.60
C PHE A 192 24.40 -9.99 0.18
N GLU A 193 24.37 -9.40 1.39
CA GLU A 193 25.58 -9.33 2.23
C GLU A 193 26.06 -10.73 2.64
N HIS A 194 25.13 -11.65 2.93
CA HIS A 194 25.47 -13.04 3.23
C HIS A 194 26.16 -13.74 2.04
N ALA A 195 25.67 -13.53 0.80
CA ALA A 195 26.29 -14.08 -0.41
C ALA A 195 27.68 -13.48 -0.68
N VAL A 196 27.87 -12.18 -0.45
CA VAL A 196 29.17 -11.50 -0.58
C VAL A 196 30.18 -12.06 0.43
N LEU A 197 29.79 -12.26 1.70
CA LEU A 197 30.64 -12.86 2.72
C LEU A 197 30.99 -14.33 2.40
N LYS A 198 30.03 -15.09 1.86
CA LYS A 198 30.25 -16.49 1.48
C LYS A 198 31.14 -16.65 0.23
N GLN A 199 31.20 -15.63 -0.63
CA GLN A 199 32.16 -15.60 -1.74
C GLN A 199 33.62 -15.49 -1.27
N THR A 200 33.85 -15.02 -0.04
CA THR A 200 35.19 -14.82 0.53
C THR A 200 35.73 -15.98 1.37
N THR A 201 35.19 -17.21 1.24
CA THR A 201 35.82 -18.38 1.88
C THR A 201 37.27 -18.56 1.40
N PRO A 202 38.19 -19.10 2.24
CA PRO A 202 39.62 -19.19 1.93
C PRO A 202 39.95 -19.91 0.61
N ASP A 203 39.03 -20.75 0.17
CA ASP A 203 39.04 -21.57 -1.06
C ASP A 203 38.73 -20.77 -2.34
N ARG A 204 38.31 -19.50 -2.22
CA ARG A 204 38.21 -18.54 -3.33
C ARG A 204 39.00 -17.28 -3.02
N THR A 205 40.31 -17.32 -3.27
CA THR A 205 41.11 -16.10 -3.34
C THR A 205 40.56 -15.17 -4.43
N PRO A 206 40.62 -13.83 -4.26
CA PRO A 206 40.24 -12.85 -5.27
C PRO A 206 41.31 -12.80 -6.37
N THR A 207 41.57 -13.91 -7.03
CA THR A 207 42.33 -13.95 -8.27
C THR A 207 41.35 -13.73 -9.41
N ASN A 208 41.30 -12.47 -9.85
CA ASN A 208 40.66 -11.99 -11.09
C ASN A 208 39.27 -11.36 -11.01
N LEU A 209 38.93 -10.63 -9.95
CA LEU A 209 38.03 -9.48 -10.13
C LEU A 209 38.84 -8.32 -10.71
N GLN A 210 39.23 -8.45 -11.97
CA GLN A 210 39.63 -7.27 -12.75
C GLN A 210 38.39 -6.38 -12.86
N SER A 211 38.51 -5.15 -12.38
CA SER A 211 37.61 -4.04 -12.67
C SER A 211 37.45 -3.90 -14.19
N GLY A 212 36.46 -4.60 -14.76
CA GLY A 212 36.29 -4.69 -16.21
C GLY A 212 35.52 -5.90 -16.72
N GLN A 213 35.24 -6.93 -15.90
CA GLN A 213 34.37 -8.03 -16.36
C GLN A 213 32.90 -7.62 -16.32
N GLN A 214 32.38 -7.33 -17.51
CA GLN A 214 30.97 -7.15 -17.80
C GLN A 214 30.17 -8.31 -17.21
N ILE A 215 29.30 -8.00 -16.24
CA ILE A 215 28.32 -8.96 -15.72
C ILE A 215 27.42 -9.34 -16.91
N VAL A 216 27.55 -10.57 -17.39
CA VAL A 216 26.65 -11.11 -18.40
C VAL A 216 25.32 -11.37 -17.71
N TYR A 217 24.31 -10.58 -18.05
CA TYR A 217 22.93 -10.88 -17.67
C TYR A 217 22.49 -12.13 -18.44
N THR A 218 22.38 -13.26 -17.76
CA THR A 218 21.62 -14.40 -18.27
C THR A 218 20.16 -14.13 -17.97
N TYR A 219 19.39 -13.75 -18.99
CA TYR A 219 17.94 -13.83 -18.92
C TYR A 219 17.57 -15.31 -18.98
N ILE A 220 16.93 -15.81 -17.94
CA ILE A 220 16.27 -17.11 -17.99
C ILE A 220 14.93 -16.87 -18.67
N SER A 221 14.76 -17.47 -19.86
CA SER A 221 13.51 -17.54 -20.61
C SER A 221 12.60 -18.63 -20.07
#